data_AF-A0AAF0DY47-F1
#
_entry.id   AF-A0AAF0DY47-F1
#
_cell.length_a   1.000
_cell.length_b   1.000
_cell.length_c   1.000
_cell.angle_alpha   90.00
_cell.angle_beta   90.00
_cell.angle_gamma   90.00
#
_symmetry.space_group_name_H-M   'P 1'
#
loop_
_entity.id
_entity.type
_entity.pdbx_description
1 polymer ?
#
loop_
_entity_poly.entity_id
_entity_poly.type
_entity_poly.pdbx_seq_one_letter_code
_entity_poly.pdbx_strand_id
1 'polypeptide(L)'
;MDEEALRAMLPMGFGKQEPARPGKRKAQEDPEPAPEPEVQPAPELNPVSSEHVDEVESEAAAPDDVEAPAPHADPHASSEGGEESTRKIHPNRHDPSELGVGRTSEYGGLPLDQRVELKDHTKTISALAVDPSGTRVATGSHDYEVKLWDFGGMTQTFRPFKTFEPAENYPVVQLAFSPVSRNLLCINATTEPRVYDFHGEELATYKKGNVYMRDMKHTNGHVSEMTCGGWHPTDTNTFLTGGSDSTIRIWDIDFLSSQKIVIVVRSKQRGTKTRVTAATYTPDGGAIVAGCQDGALHVWSTSGSYSRPSASVERAHTVGAGASSIAVANDNVTLATRGNDDTVKLWDLRSLKKPLAVREGIPVGAEHCDVLFSPDGQEVVTGTASVPREANLTRTPDALDDLQGTWGQIAVFSRNDLSTKHVHPVDVSSVTRLSWQPRINQVLAGTRNGIVNVYYDQEASQLGALLGVKRRPKMRSNPFGIEELPGGVTADVPIFMPEDKDEDYYELDEPKRQYLAWKEAKNRIRRDPVKTKLPQMPIRGQGYGGRVGKSANTHLVQGMYEGQAALRMQDPREALLKYADKAEKDPRWTNVYAKTQPKTIYAKETGDEE
;
A
#
# COMPACT_ATOMS: atom_id res chain seq x y z
N MET A 1 -54.99 76.58 32.03
CA MET A 1 -54.45 77.01 30.73
C MET A 1 -53.09 76.35 30.64
N ASP A 2 -53.10 75.15 30.05
CA ASP A 2 -52.27 74.06 30.54
C ASP A 2 -51.00 73.89 29.69
N GLU A 3 -49.88 73.65 30.37
CA GLU A 3 -48.50 73.61 29.88
C GLU A 3 -48.24 72.65 28.70
N GLU A 4 -49.20 71.79 28.37
CA GLU A 4 -49.11 70.85 27.26
C GLU A 4 -49.14 71.54 25.88
N ALA A 5 -49.77 72.71 25.77
CA ALA A 5 -49.78 73.48 24.53
C ALA A 5 -48.43 74.14 24.20
N LEU A 6 -47.57 74.36 25.22
CA LEU A 6 -46.24 74.95 25.07
C LEU A 6 -45.16 73.94 24.66
N ARG A 7 -45.37 72.65 24.93
CA ARG A 7 -44.43 71.57 24.56
C ARG A 7 -44.49 71.18 23.07
N ALA A 8 -45.53 71.58 22.35
CA ALA A 8 -45.73 71.25 20.94
C ALA A 8 -45.01 72.20 19.95
N MET A 9 -44.31 73.24 20.44
CA MET A 9 -43.71 74.29 19.59
C MET A 9 -42.17 74.30 19.52
N LEU A 10 -41.45 73.23 19.93
CA LEU A 10 -39.98 73.18 19.82
C LEU A 10 -39.47 72.00 18.96
N PRO A 11 -38.60 72.24 17.95
CA PRO A 11 -38.02 71.19 17.12
C PRO A 11 -36.66 70.73 17.67
N MET A 12 -36.54 69.46 18.03
CA MET A 12 -35.30 68.76 18.38
C MET A 12 -35.52 67.30 17.94
N GLY A 13 -34.64 66.53 17.30
CA GLY A 13 -33.23 66.63 16.97
C GLY A 13 -32.83 65.20 16.51
N PHE A 14 -31.87 65.11 15.59
CA PHE A 14 -31.41 63.88 14.94
C PHE A 14 -30.98 62.76 15.92
N GLY A 15 -31.43 61.51 15.69
CA GLY A 15 -30.92 60.34 16.42
C GLY A 15 -31.45 58.97 15.96
N LYS A 16 -30.62 58.26 15.18
CA LYS A 16 -30.47 56.79 14.97
C LYS A 16 -31.72 55.87 14.86
N GLN A 17 -31.89 55.28 13.67
CA GLN A 17 -32.78 54.15 13.39
C GLN A 17 -32.13 52.79 13.75
N GLU A 18 -32.92 51.90 14.39
CA GLU A 18 -32.66 50.46 14.47
C GLU A 18 -33.49 49.69 13.42
N PRO A 19 -32.98 48.59 12.83
CA PRO A 19 -33.67 47.87 11.76
C PRO A 19 -34.81 46.96 12.27
N ALA A 20 -35.92 46.99 11.53
CA ALA A 20 -37.18 46.32 11.83
C ALA A 20 -37.12 44.78 11.64
N ARG A 21 -37.79 44.06 12.55
CA ARG A 21 -38.10 42.61 12.43
C ARG A 21 -39.25 42.40 11.42
N PRO A 22 -39.16 41.44 10.47
CA PRO A 22 -40.24 41.17 9.54
C PRO A 22 -41.41 40.43 10.20
N GLY A 23 -42.63 40.90 9.88
CA GLY A 23 -43.89 40.50 10.49
C GLY A 23 -44.42 39.13 10.08
N LYS A 24 -45.26 38.59 10.97
CA LYS A 24 -46.02 37.34 10.85
C LYS A 24 -46.88 37.34 9.58
N ARG A 25 -46.68 36.34 8.71
CA ARG A 25 -47.64 35.95 7.66
C ARG A 25 -48.63 34.93 8.22
N LYS A 26 -49.87 35.04 7.74
CA LYS A 26 -51.07 34.31 8.14
C LYS A 26 -50.90 32.79 8.00
N ALA A 27 -51.43 32.06 8.98
CA ALA A 27 -51.58 30.61 8.97
C ALA A 27 -52.48 30.19 7.81
N GLN A 28 -52.02 29.21 7.04
CA GLN A 28 -52.76 28.45 6.06
C GLN A 28 -53.16 27.15 6.76
N GLU A 29 -54.44 26.77 6.70
CA GLU A 29 -54.97 25.55 7.31
C GLU A 29 -54.30 24.31 6.71
N ASP A 30 -53.71 23.48 7.57
CA ASP A 30 -53.22 22.15 7.23
C ASP A 30 -54.41 21.16 7.13
N PRO A 31 -54.43 20.25 6.15
CA PRO A 31 -55.43 19.18 6.09
C PRO A 31 -55.16 18.10 7.15
N GLU A 32 -56.23 17.53 7.70
CA GLU A 32 -56.21 16.49 8.74
C GLU A 32 -55.32 15.27 8.38
N PRO A 33 -54.67 14.63 9.37
CA PRO A 33 -53.85 13.44 9.15
C PRO A 33 -54.73 12.20 8.88
N ALA A 34 -54.34 11.40 7.88
CA ALA A 34 -54.92 10.11 7.58
C ALA A 34 -54.69 9.09 8.73
N PRO A 35 -55.63 8.17 8.98
CA PRO A 35 -55.50 7.17 10.04
C PRO A 35 -54.41 6.14 9.74
N GLU A 36 -53.67 5.75 10.78
CA GLU A 36 -52.61 4.74 10.75
C GLU A 36 -53.14 3.35 10.31
N PRO A 37 -52.34 2.55 9.57
CA PRO A 37 -52.73 1.20 9.21
C PRO A 37 -52.63 0.24 10.40
N GLU A 38 -53.70 -0.52 10.64
CA GLU A 38 -53.78 -1.60 11.63
C GLU A 38 -52.67 -2.65 11.40
N VAL A 39 -51.86 -2.88 12.43
CA VAL A 39 -50.86 -3.95 12.50
C VAL A 39 -51.59 -5.27 12.75
N GLN A 40 -51.58 -6.17 11.77
CA GLN A 40 -52.03 -7.55 11.95
C GLN A 40 -51.03 -8.32 12.84
N PRO A 41 -51.49 -9.12 13.82
CA PRO A 41 -50.60 -9.92 14.64
C PRO A 41 -50.03 -11.10 13.84
N ALA A 42 -48.73 -11.35 14.01
CA ALA A 42 -48.01 -12.46 13.41
C ALA A 42 -48.55 -13.82 13.89
N PRO A 43 -48.56 -14.87 13.05
CA PRO A 43 -49.02 -16.19 13.44
C PRO A 43 -48.01 -16.86 14.39
N GLU A 44 -48.54 -17.42 15.48
CA GLU A 44 -47.81 -18.21 16.48
C GLU A 44 -47.17 -19.45 15.84
N LEU A 45 -45.86 -19.61 16.06
CA LEU A 45 -45.13 -20.84 15.76
C LEU A 45 -45.30 -21.81 16.92
N ASN A 46 -45.98 -22.93 16.65
CA ASN A 46 -46.11 -24.05 17.59
C ASN A 46 -44.74 -24.65 17.96
N PRO A 47 -44.52 -25.05 19.22
CA PRO A 47 -43.32 -25.78 19.63
C PRO A 47 -43.44 -27.25 19.19
N VAL A 48 -42.46 -27.72 18.41
CA VAL A 48 -42.31 -29.15 18.10
C VAL A 48 -41.70 -29.85 19.31
N SER A 49 -42.47 -30.78 19.85
CA SER A 49 -42.15 -31.68 20.95
C SER A 49 -41.02 -32.64 20.61
N SER A 50 -40.13 -32.80 21.58
CA SER A 50 -39.23 -33.94 21.76
C SER A 50 -40.03 -35.21 22.04
N GLU A 51 -39.90 -36.26 21.22
CA GLU A 51 -40.06 -37.64 21.69
C GLU A 51 -39.07 -38.59 21.00
N HIS A 52 -38.58 -39.46 21.86
CA HIS A 52 -37.62 -40.54 21.75
C HIS A 52 -38.32 -41.79 21.19
N VAL A 53 -37.72 -42.51 20.25
CA VAL A 53 -37.91 -43.97 20.15
C VAL A 53 -36.59 -44.61 19.69
N ASP A 54 -36.11 -45.48 20.57
CA ASP A 54 -34.96 -46.35 20.48
C ASP A 54 -35.14 -47.52 19.49
N GLU A 55 -33.97 -48.01 19.04
CA GLU A 55 -33.58 -49.42 18.79
C GLU A 55 -34.38 -50.28 17.77
N VAL A 56 -33.68 -50.88 16.79
CA VAL A 56 -33.17 -52.27 16.88
C VAL A 56 -32.09 -52.52 15.79
N GLU A 57 -31.06 -53.22 16.25
CA GLU A 57 -29.84 -53.81 15.69
C GLU A 57 -29.86 -54.45 14.27
N SER A 58 -28.68 -54.44 13.60
CA SER A 58 -27.92 -55.67 13.29
C SER A 58 -26.56 -55.40 12.62
N GLU A 59 -25.49 -55.91 13.26
CA GLU A 59 -24.28 -56.60 12.73
C GLU A 59 -23.59 -56.11 11.42
N ALA A 60 -22.26 -56.11 11.23
CA ALA A 60 -21.07 -56.41 12.02
C ALA A 60 -19.81 -56.03 11.19
N ALA A 61 -18.67 -55.86 11.89
CA ALA A 61 -17.28 -56.08 11.47
C ALA A 61 -16.54 -55.06 10.54
N ALA A 62 -15.26 -54.86 10.89
CA ALA A 62 -14.27 -53.85 10.47
C ALA A 62 -13.80 -53.92 9.00
N PRO A 63 -12.96 -52.96 8.56
CA PRO A 63 -11.66 -53.40 8.03
C PRO A 63 -10.44 -52.51 8.32
N ASP A 64 -9.29 -53.16 8.06
CA ASP A 64 -7.89 -52.83 8.27
C ASP A 64 -7.27 -51.74 7.37
N ASP A 65 -6.05 -51.39 7.77
CA ASP A 65 -4.99 -50.61 7.12
C ASP A 65 -4.81 -50.82 5.60
N VAL A 66 -4.62 -49.72 4.86
CA VAL A 66 -3.97 -49.74 3.54
C VAL A 66 -3.04 -48.53 3.36
N GLU A 67 -1.76 -48.88 3.21
CA GLU A 67 -0.58 -48.13 2.81
C GLU A 67 -0.67 -47.60 1.36
N ALA A 68 -0.14 -46.40 1.09
CA ALA A 68 -0.04 -45.85 -0.27
C ALA A 68 1.39 -45.35 -0.58
N PRO A 69 1.91 -45.51 -1.82
CA PRO A 69 3.35 -45.51 -2.11
C PRO A 69 3.91 -44.16 -2.61
N ALA A 70 5.24 -44.02 -2.46
CA ALA A 70 6.06 -42.87 -2.85
C ALA A 70 6.24 -42.71 -4.38
N PRO A 71 6.54 -41.48 -4.88
CA PRO A 71 6.92 -41.28 -6.28
C PRO A 71 8.44 -41.38 -6.51
N HIS A 72 8.75 -41.90 -7.69
CA HIS A 72 10.04 -42.28 -8.24
C HIS A 72 11.00 -41.12 -8.53
N ALA A 73 12.30 -41.43 -8.38
CA ALA A 73 13.43 -40.64 -8.85
C ALA A 73 13.83 -41.05 -10.28
N ASP A 74 14.12 -40.07 -11.13
CA ASP A 74 14.82 -40.27 -12.41
C ASP A 74 16.34 -40.09 -12.22
N PRO A 75 17.17 -40.98 -12.80
CA PRO A 75 18.62 -40.85 -12.82
C PRO A 75 19.08 -40.24 -14.15
N HIS A 76 20.07 -39.35 -14.16
CA HIS A 76 21.13 -39.21 -15.17
C HIS A 76 21.91 -37.89 -14.98
N ALA A 77 23.21 -38.03 -14.65
CA ALA A 77 24.35 -37.22 -15.10
C ALA A 77 25.39 -37.02 -13.98
N SER A 78 26.31 -37.98 -13.91
CA SER A 78 27.63 -37.83 -13.30
C SER A 78 28.59 -37.15 -14.28
N SER A 79 29.35 -36.15 -13.83
CA SER A 79 30.81 -36.11 -14.08
C SER A 79 31.49 -35.06 -13.21
N GLU A 80 32.63 -35.49 -12.67
CA GLU A 80 33.57 -34.82 -11.79
C GLU A 80 34.19 -33.54 -12.36
N GLY A 81 34.79 -32.73 -11.47
CA GLY A 81 35.75 -31.69 -11.84
C GLY A 81 35.80 -30.56 -10.83
N GLY A 82 36.71 -30.67 -9.84
CA GLY A 82 36.99 -29.57 -8.92
C GLY A 82 37.77 -28.46 -9.60
N GLU A 83 37.46 -27.22 -9.24
CA GLU A 83 38.36 -26.06 -9.34
C GLU A 83 37.96 -25.03 -8.28
N GLU A 84 38.87 -24.78 -7.33
CA GLU A 84 38.81 -23.68 -6.38
C GLU A 84 38.75 -22.35 -7.15
N SER A 85 37.66 -21.60 -7.00
CA SER A 85 37.62 -20.19 -7.39
C SER A 85 37.19 -19.35 -6.19
N THR A 86 38.13 -18.52 -5.75
CA THR A 86 37.99 -17.53 -4.68
C THR A 86 36.78 -16.63 -4.91
N ARG A 87 35.69 -16.86 -4.17
CA ARG A 87 34.55 -15.93 -4.11
C ARG A 87 34.95 -14.69 -3.33
N LYS A 88 35.06 -13.55 -4.03
CA LYS A 88 35.11 -12.23 -3.41
C LYS A 88 33.82 -12.03 -2.61
N ILE A 89 33.95 -11.89 -1.31
CA ILE A 89 32.87 -11.65 -0.35
C ILE A 89 32.33 -10.23 -0.61
N HIS A 90 31.09 -10.13 -1.08
CA HIS A 90 30.30 -8.91 -0.93
C HIS A 90 29.57 -8.99 0.42
N PRO A 91 29.68 -8.00 1.32
CA PRO A 91 28.88 -7.99 2.54
C PRO A 91 27.46 -7.58 2.16
N ASN A 92 26.45 -8.25 2.72
CA ASN A 92 25.02 -8.14 2.42
C ASN A 92 24.53 -8.82 1.13
N ARG A 93 24.61 -10.14 1.09
CA ARG A 93 23.59 -10.96 0.43
C ARG A 93 23.06 -11.95 1.45
N HIS A 94 21.82 -11.77 1.87
CA HIS A 94 21.14 -12.67 2.79
C HIS A 94 20.79 -13.94 1.99
N ASP A 95 21.44 -15.07 2.28
CA ASP A 95 21.02 -16.38 1.76
C ASP A 95 19.85 -16.89 2.62
N PRO A 96 18.68 -17.23 2.05
CA PRO A 96 17.48 -17.59 2.81
C PRO A 96 17.43 -19.08 3.21
N SER A 97 18.50 -19.85 3.08
CA SER A 97 18.47 -21.31 3.26
C SER A 97 18.94 -21.85 4.62
N GLU A 98 19.37 -21.01 5.57
CA GLU A 98 19.97 -21.48 6.83
C GLU A 98 19.05 -21.49 8.06
N LEU A 99 17.76 -21.17 7.94
CA LEU A 99 16.81 -21.31 9.04
C LEU A 99 15.61 -22.17 8.62
N GLY A 100 15.75 -23.47 8.89
CA GLY A 100 14.71 -24.48 8.80
C GLY A 100 13.62 -24.28 9.85
N VAL A 101 12.86 -23.19 9.74
CA VAL A 101 11.55 -23.02 10.35
C VAL A 101 10.64 -22.58 9.21
N GLY A 102 9.70 -23.44 8.82
CA GLY A 102 8.70 -23.09 7.82
C GLY A 102 8.02 -21.78 8.20
N ARG A 103 8.19 -20.75 7.35
CA ARG A 103 7.53 -19.45 7.49
C ARG A 103 6.02 -19.62 7.24
N THR A 104 5.33 -20.08 8.27
CA THR A 104 3.90 -19.89 8.47
C THR A 104 3.71 -19.19 9.81
N SER A 105 4.29 -18.00 9.97
CA SER A 105 3.85 -17.04 10.98
C SER A 105 2.93 -16.06 10.25
N GLU A 106 1.73 -15.83 10.79
CA GLU A 106 0.71 -14.97 10.18
C GLU A 106 1.13 -13.49 10.00
N TYR A 107 2.35 -13.14 10.42
CA TYR A 107 3.09 -11.99 9.93
C TYR A 107 4.54 -12.44 9.69
N GLY A 108 4.97 -12.52 8.43
CA GLY A 108 6.39 -12.62 8.09
C GLY A 108 7.11 -11.38 8.65
N GLY A 109 8.37 -11.52 9.06
CA GLY A 109 9.12 -10.46 9.75
C GLY A 109 9.18 -9.11 9.03
N LEU A 110 9.95 -8.18 9.61
CA LEU A 110 10.11 -6.81 9.13
C LEU A 110 10.40 -6.75 7.59
N PRO A 111 9.51 -6.18 6.77
CA PRO A 111 9.59 -6.27 5.31
C PRO A 111 10.50 -5.17 4.76
N LEU A 112 11.80 -5.46 4.61
CA LEU A 112 12.81 -4.48 4.16
C LEU A 112 13.61 -4.90 2.91
N ASP A 113 13.32 -6.05 2.32
CA ASP A 113 14.13 -6.61 1.23
C ASP A 113 14.04 -5.78 -0.06
N GLN A 114 12.82 -5.43 -0.48
CA GLN A 114 12.59 -4.66 -1.70
C GLN A 114 11.96 -3.30 -1.38
N ARG A 115 12.21 -2.33 -2.27
CA ARG A 115 11.68 -0.97 -2.13
C ARG A 115 11.08 -0.43 -3.42
N VAL A 116 10.01 0.35 -3.27
CA VAL A 116 9.38 1.17 -4.29
C VAL A 116 9.46 2.63 -3.86
N GLU A 117 9.75 3.53 -4.79
CA GLU A 117 9.95 4.95 -4.49
C GLU A 117 8.80 5.77 -5.09
N LEU A 118 8.06 6.50 -4.25
CA LEU A 118 7.05 7.47 -4.67
C LEU A 118 7.71 8.85 -4.77
N LYS A 119 8.02 9.28 -6.00
CA LYS A 119 8.79 10.49 -6.30
C LYS A 119 7.92 11.55 -6.98
N ASP A 120 7.16 12.30 -6.19
CA ASP A 120 6.37 13.41 -6.73
C ASP A 120 6.40 14.67 -5.87
N HIS A 121 6.76 14.59 -4.58
CA HIS A 121 6.97 15.78 -3.76
C HIS A 121 8.32 16.43 -4.04
N THR A 122 8.36 17.76 -3.95
CA THR A 122 9.58 18.54 -4.20
C THR A 122 10.33 18.89 -2.91
N LYS A 123 9.59 18.94 -1.80
CA LYS A 123 10.10 19.29 -0.48
C LYS A 123 9.92 18.14 0.51
N THR A 124 10.35 18.38 1.74
CA THR A 124 10.37 17.41 2.82
C THR A 124 8.98 16.86 3.11
N ILE A 125 8.88 15.53 3.24
CA ILE A 125 7.64 14.88 3.65
C ILE A 125 7.46 15.12 5.14
N SER A 126 6.37 15.78 5.48
CA SER A 126 6.03 16.17 6.84
C SER A 126 4.93 15.32 7.41
N ALA A 127 4.09 14.69 6.60
CA ALA A 127 3.00 13.83 7.04
C ALA A 127 2.84 12.61 6.15
N LEU A 128 2.52 11.47 6.76
CA LEU A 128 2.28 10.22 6.08
C LEU A 128 1.13 9.50 6.79
N ALA A 129 0.11 9.11 6.04
CA ALA A 129 -1.00 8.31 6.55
C ALA A 129 -1.32 7.20 5.55
N VAL A 130 -1.66 6.03 6.08
CA VAL A 130 -2.07 4.90 5.25
C VAL A 130 -3.43 4.43 5.73
N ASP A 131 -4.30 4.10 4.78
CA ASP A 131 -5.64 3.60 5.07
C ASP A 131 -5.55 2.28 5.85
N PRO A 132 -6.49 1.99 6.77
CA PRO A 132 -6.49 0.74 7.53
C PRO A 132 -6.55 -0.53 6.67
N SER A 133 -7.04 -0.44 5.43
CA SER A 133 -6.99 -1.56 4.48
C SER A 133 -5.65 -1.70 3.75
N GLY A 134 -4.79 -0.68 3.82
CA GLY A 134 -3.51 -0.64 3.09
C GLY A 134 -3.64 -0.35 1.59
N THR A 135 -4.84 0.00 1.10
CA THR A 135 -5.06 0.26 -0.33
C THR A 135 -4.62 1.65 -0.77
N ARG A 136 -4.76 2.65 0.11
CA ARG A 136 -4.39 4.04 -0.14
C ARG A 136 -3.40 4.60 0.84
N VAL A 137 -2.58 5.50 0.34
CA VAL A 137 -1.61 6.28 1.11
C VAL A 137 -1.87 7.75 0.85
N ALA A 138 -1.81 8.57 1.88
CA ALA A 138 -1.82 10.02 1.78
C ALA A 138 -0.48 10.56 2.27
N THR A 139 0.13 11.42 1.46
CA THR A 139 1.40 12.06 1.77
C THR A 139 1.18 13.56 1.83
N GLY A 140 1.72 14.19 2.86
CA GLY A 140 1.73 15.64 3.03
C GLY A 140 3.16 16.12 3.14
N SER A 141 3.45 17.25 2.53
CA SER A 141 4.79 17.80 2.44
C SER A 141 4.79 19.29 2.76
N HIS A 142 6.00 19.83 2.96
CA HIS A 142 6.24 21.27 3.08
C HIS A 142 6.09 22.02 1.74
N ASP A 143 5.77 21.32 0.65
CA ASP A 143 5.34 21.91 -0.61
C ASP A 143 3.87 22.35 -0.60
N TYR A 144 3.18 22.20 0.54
CA TYR A 144 1.78 22.57 0.77
C TYR A 144 0.77 21.65 0.10
N GLU A 145 1.24 20.64 -0.63
CA GLU A 145 0.40 19.68 -1.33
C GLU A 145 0.14 18.43 -0.48
N VAL A 146 -1.09 17.92 -0.58
CA VAL A 146 -1.43 16.55 -0.22
C VAL A 146 -1.54 15.73 -1.49
N LYS A 147 -0.80 14.62 -1.55
CA LYS A 147 -0.86 13.66 -2.65
C LYS A 147 -1.48 12.37 -2.16
N LEU A 148 -2.47 11.89 -2.91
CA LEU A 148 -3.16 10.65 -2.63
C LEU A 148 -2.70 9.57 -3.62
N TRP A 149 -2.39 8.43 -3.06
CA TRP A 149 -1.82 7.28 -3.74
C TRP A 149 -2.78 6.10 -3.63
N ASP A 150 -3.05 5.44 -4.75
CA ASP A 150 -3.89 4.25 -4.81
C ASP A 150 -3.10 3.10 -5.43
N PHE A 151 -2.67 2.15 -4.60
CA PHE A 151 -1.87 1.01 -5.04
C PHE A 151 -2.64 0.09 -5.99
N GLY A 152 -3.97 0.03 -5.86
CA GLY A 152 -4.84 -0.77 -6.71
C GLY A 152 -5.05 -0.14 -8.09
N GLY A 153 -4.91 1.18 -8.22
CA GLY A 153 -4.99 1.92 -9.49
C GLY A 153 -3.63 2.13 -10.17
N MET A 154 -2.55 2.09 -9.40
CA MET A 154 -1.21 2.42 -9.88
C MET A 154 -0.62 1.39 -10.84
N THR A 155 0.27 1.89 -11.68
CA THR A 155 1.20 1.10 -12.51
C THR A 155 2.62 1.31 -11.99
N GLN A 156 3.62 0.65 -12.59
CA GLN A 156 5.04 0.77 -12.21
C GLN A 156 5.58 2.21 -12.20
N THR A 157 4.90 3.18 -12.80
CA THR A 157 5.29 4.58 -12.76
C THR A 157 4.97 5.28 -11.44
N PHE A 158 4.14 4.66 -10.59
CA PHE A 158 3.73 5.18 -9.27
C PHE A 158 3.45 6.68 -9.29
N ARG A 159 2.43 7.10 -10.03
CA ARG A 159 1.95 8.49 -10.04
C ARG A 159 0.76 8.66 -9.11
N PRO A 160 0.69 9.76 -8.33
CA PRO A 160 -0.47 10.00 -7.48
C PRO A 160 -1.73 10.10 -8.32
N PHE A 161 -2.86 9.67 -7.75
CA PHE A 161 -4.14 9.75 -8.47
C PHE A 161 -4.76 11.15 -8.35
N LYS A 162 -4.50 11.84 -7.24
CA LYS A 162 -4.98 13.19 -6.95
C LYS A 162 -3.94 13.95 -6.14
N THR A 163 -3.77 15.21 -6.51
CA THR A 163 -2.96 16.19 -5.80
C THR A 163 -3.84 17.40 -5.56
N PHE A 164 -3.82 17.94 -4.34
CA PHE A 164 -4.55 19.15 -4.00
C PHE A 164 -3.86 19.88 -2.85
N GLU A 165 -4.11 21.19 -2.76
CA GLU A 165 -3.61 22.03 -1.68
C GLU A 165 -4.74 22.27 -0.68
N PRO A 166 -4.70 21.66 0.51
CA PRO A 166 -5.76 21.83 1.51
C PRO A 166 -5.80 23.26 2.05
N ALA A 167 -4.67 23.86 2.42
CA ALA A 167 -4.61 25.24 2.88
C ALA A 167 -3.52 25.98 2.13
N GLU A 168 -3.92 26.96 1.32
CA GLU A 168 -3.03 27.74 0.47
C GLU A 168 -1.85 28.29 1.29
N ASN A 169 -0.63 27.91 0.90
CA ASN A 169 0.66 28.33 1.49
C ASN A 169 1.00 27.81 2.90
N TYR A 170 0.20 26.92 3.50
CA TYR A 170 0.52 26.36 4.82
C TYR A 170 0.99 24.91 4.71
N PRO A 171 2.14 24.54 5.29
CA PRO A 171 2.64 23.17 5.23
C PRO A 171 1.67 22.22 5.92
N VAL A 172 1.53 21.04 5.34
CA VAL A 172 0.78 19.94 5.96
C VAL A 172 1.65 19.42 7.10
N VAL A 173 1.13 19.41 8.32
CA VAL A 173 1.88 18.99 9.52
C VAL A 173 1.57 17.53 9.85
N GLN A 174 0.31 17.11 9.77
CA GLN A 174 -0.09 15.74 10.08
C GLN A 174 -1.30 15.31 9.25
N LEU A 175 -1.29 14.04 8.86
CA LEU A 175 -2.38 13.37 8.18
C LEU A 175 -2.77 12.15 9.00
N ALA A 176 -4.05 11.84 9.06
CA ALA A 176 -4.52 10.62 9.70
C ALA A 176 -5.79 10.11 8.99
N PHE A 177 -5.80 8.84 8.60
CA PHE A 177 -7.03 8.18 8.17
C PHE A 177 -7.83 7.74 9.38
N SER A 178 -9.15 7.86 9.27
CA SER A 178 -10.06 7.26 10.25
C SER A 178 -9.99 5.74 10.14
N PRO A 179 -9.81 5.03 11.26
CA PRO A 179 -9.81 3.57 11.30
C PRO A 179 -11.08 2.94 10.71
N VAL A 180 -12.22 3.63 10.83
CA VAL A 180 -13.54 3.07 10.51
C VAL A 180 -14.21 3.78 9.33
N SER A 181 -14.27 5.12 9.34
CA SER A 181 -15.00 5.89 8.32
C SER A 181 -14.21 6.12 7.03
N ARG A 182 -12.91 5.80 6.99
CA ARG A 182 -11.99 6.07 5.87
C ARG A 182 -11.86 7.53 5.46
N ASN A 183 -12.37 8.45 6.27
CA ASN A 183 -12.14 9.88 6.11
C ASN A 183 -10.68 10.22 6.43
N LEU A 184 -10.14 11.22 5.74
CA LEU A 184 -8.80 11.74 5.93
C LEU A 184 -8.85 13.04 6.73
N LEU A 185 -8.23 13.06 7.90
CA LEU A 185 -7.98 14.30 8.64
C LEU A 185 -6.71 14.93 8.10
N CYS A 186 -6.82 16.18 7.65
CA CYS A 186 -5.70 16.99 7.21
C CYS A 186 -5.45 18.13 8.20
N ILE A 187 -4.23 18.15 8.73
CA ILE A 187 -3.77 19.16 9.68
C ILE A 187 -2.63 19.90 9.03
N ASN A 188 -2.88 21.17 8.76
CA ASN A 188 -1.88 22.11 8.30
C ASN A 188 -1.41 22.96 9.48
N ALA A 189 -0.37 23.77 9.28
CA ALA A 189 0.03 24.82 10.23
C ALA A 189 -0.97 25.99 10.31
N THR A 190 -2.26 25.71 10.16
CA THR A 190 -3.39 26.65 10.27
C THR A 190 -4.13 26.43 11.60
N THR A 191 -5.11 27.28 11.87
CA THR A 191 -6.01 27.16 13.04
C THR A 191 -7.23 26.27 12.79
N GLU A 192 -7.45 25.87 11.54
CA GLU A 192 -8.69 25.22 11.10
C GLU A 192 -8.37 23.79 10.64
N PRO A 193 -8.80 22.76 11.39
CA PRO A 193 -8.75 21.40 10.89
C PRO A 193 -9.62 21.27 9.64
N ARG A 194 -9.19 20.40 8.71
CA ARG A 194 -10.01 20.03 7.54
C ARG A 194 -10.11 18.52 7.45
N VAL A 195 -11.31 18.04 7.14
CA VAL A 195 -11.58 16.62 6.90
C VAL A 195 -11.92 16.45 5.43
N TYR A 196 -11.23 15.53 4.80
CA TYR A 196 -11.41 15.11 3.43
C TYR A 196 -12.00 13.72 3.38
N ASP A 197 -12.70 13.43 2.29
CA ASP A 197 -13.09 12.09 1.94
C ASP A 197 -11.88 11.27 1.47
N PHE A 198 -12.04 9.95 1.41
CA PHE A 198 -11.10 9.00 0.83
C PHE A 198 -10.70 9.37 -0.62
N HIS A 199 -11.58 10.05 -1.37
CA HIS A 199 -11.32 10.57 -2.72
C HIS A 199 -10.67 11.96 -2.77
N GLY A 200 -10.36 12.55 -1.61
CA GLY A 200 -9.74 13.87 -1.48
C GLY A 200 -10.70 15.02 -1.76
N GLU A 201 -12.00 14.83 -1.58
CA GLU A 201 -13.00 15.92 -1.60
C GLU A 201 -13.13 16.49 -0.19
N GLU A 202 -13.27 17.80 -0.05
CA GLU A 202 -13.40 18.43 1.27
C GLU A 202 -14.80 18.16 1.84
N LEU A 203 -14.88 17.50 2.99
CA LEU A 203 -16.13 17.20 3.68
C LEU A 203 -16.49 18.29 4.68
N ALA A 204 -15.51 18.71 5.48
CA ALA A 204 -15.72 19.65 6.58
C ALA A 204 -14.48 20.50 6.85
N THR A 205 -14.71 21.81 7.03
CA THR A 205 -13.74 22.75 7.58
C THR A 205 -14.28 23.30 8.91
N TYR A 206 -13.48 23.21 9.96
CA TYR A 206 -13.88 23.61 11.31
C TYR A 206 -13.58 25.07 11.58
N LYS A 207 -14.40 25.69 12.43
CA LYS A 207 -14.32 27.11 12.72
C LYS A 207 -13.02 27.51 13.44
N LYS A 208 -12.44 28.64 13.05
CA LYS A 208 -11.31 29.30 13.73
C LYS A 208 -11.67 29.94 15.08
N GLY A 209 -10.71 29.84 16.01
CA GLY A 209 -10.66 30.50 17.31
C GLY A 209 -10.63 32.02 17.27
N ASN A 210 -11.36 32.64 18.21
CA ASN A 210 -11.18 34.06 18.48
C ASN A 210 -9.84 34.30 19.19
N VAL A 211 -8.91 34.96 18.51
CA VAL A 211 -7.53 35.19 18.97
C VAL A 211 -7.45 36.15 20.17
N TYR A 212 -8.46 37.00 20.36
CA TYR A 212 -8.45 38.01 21.42
C TYR A 212 -8.88 37.48 22.80
N MET A 213 -9.45 36.28 22.85
CA MET A 213 -9.89 35.65 24.09
C MET A 213 -8.69 35.01 24.81
N ARG A 214 -8.54 35.31 26.10
CA ARG A 214 -7.46 34.74 26.92
C ARG A 214 -7.80 33.34 27.45
N ASP A 215 -9.07 33.11 27.76
CA ASP A 215 -9.54 31.81 28.23
C ASP A 215 -9.87 30.92 27.04
N MET A 216 -9.07 29.88 26.86
CA MET A 216 -9.18 28.96 25.74
C MET A 216 -10.39 28.04 25.83
N LYS A 217 -11.03 27.90 27.00
CA LYS A 217 -12.26 27.11 27.12
C LYS A 217 -13.45 27.75 26.41
N HIS A 218 -13.45 29.07 26.28
CA HIS A 218 -14.55 29.86 25.73
C HIS A 218 -14.31 30.28 24.27
N THR A 219 -13.25 29.79 23.63
CA THR A 219 -12.99 30.02 22.21
C THR A 219 -13.48 28.86 21.37
N ASN A 220 -14.12 29.15 20.23
CA ASN A 220 -14.53 28.12 19.27
C ASN A 220 -13.39 27.86 18.31
N GLY A 221 -12.78 26.68 18.35
CA GLY A 221 -11.60 26.31 17.58
C GLY A 221 -10.26 26.91 18.00
N HIS A 222 -9.20 26.47 17.32
CA HIS A 222 -7.83 26.82 17.69
C HIS A 222 -7.51 28.28 17.43
N VAL A 223 -6.70 28.86 18.31
CA VAL A 223 -6.30 30.27 18.25
C VAL A 223 -4.98 30.44 17.50
N SER A 224 -4.12 29.43 17.51
CA SER A 224 -2.86 29.39 16.77
C SER A 224 -2.75 28.09 15.96
N GLU A 225 -1.62 27.94 15.26
CA GLU A 225 -1.32 26.78 14.43
C GLU A 225 -1.50 25.45 15.15
N MET A 226 -1.95 24.46 14.39
CA MET A 226 -2.07 23.08 14.81
C MET A 226 -0.76 22.33 14.57
N THR A 227 -0.40 21.49 15.52
CA THR A 227 0.87 20.75 15.52
C THR A 227 0.68 19.26 15.35
N CYS A 228 -0.47 18.73 15.77
CA CYS A 228 -0.75 17.31 15.74
C CYS A 228 -2.25 17.03 15.74
N GLY A 229 -2.61 15.79 15.40
CA GLY A 229 -3.95 15.28 15.61
C GLY A 229 -4.13 13.87 15.05
N GLY A 230 -5.24 13.26 15.44
CA GLY A 230 -5.51 11.86 15.18
C GLY A 230 -6.98 11.53 15.39
N TRP A 231 -7.45 10.48 14.74
CA TRP A 231 -8.80 9.97 14.91
C TRP A 231 -8.95 9.22 16.23
N HIS A 232 -10.17 9.19 16.75
CA HIS A 232 -10.51 8.22 17.78
C HIS A 232 -10.44 6.80 17.18
N PRO A 233 -9.88 5.82 17.89
CA PRO A 233 -9.66 4.48 17.33
C PRO A 233 -10.97 3.72 17.06
N THR A 234 -12.00 3.93 17.88
CA THR A 234 -13.27 3.19 17.79
C THR A 234 -14.43 4.04 17.28
N ASP A 235 -14.39 5.36 17.47
CA ASP A 235 -15.50 6.25 17.15
C ASP A 235 -15.25 6.91 15.80
N THR A 236 -16.19 6.77 14.87
CA THR A 236 -16.07 7.25 13.49
C THR A 236 -16.08 8.77 13.37
N ASN A 237 -16.78 9.43 14.29
CA ASN A 237 -17.15 10.85 14.15
C ASN A 237 -16.24 11.77 14.96
N THR A 238 -15.38 11.24 15.83
CA THR A 238 -14.57 12.08 16.72
C THR A 238 -13.10 12.02 16.37
N PHE A 239 -12.45 13.19 16.41
CA PHE A 239 -11.00 13.29 16.27
C PHE A 239 -10.44 14.35 17.20
N LEU A 240 -9.14 14.26 17.39
CA LEU A 240 -8.31 15.02 18.31
C LEU A 240 -7.41 15.95 17.50
N THR A 241 -7.24 17.18 17.97
CA THR A 241 -6.23 18.11 17.46
C THR A 241 -5.50 18.80 18.60
N GLY A 242 -4.19 18.97 18.46
CA GLY A 242 -3.34 19.73 19.37
C GLY A 242 -2.76 20.95 18.68
N GLY A 243 -2.61 22.04 19.42
CA GLY A 243 -2.11 23.30 18.88
C GLY A 243 -1.03 23.96 19.72
N SER A 244 -0.39 24.96 19.11
CA SER A 244 0.54 25.86 19.77
C SER A 244 -0.14 26.76 20.83
N ASP A 245 -1.47 26.74 20.92
CA ASP A 245 -2.28 27.52 21.88
C ASP A 245 -2.40 26.85 23.26
N SER A 246 -1.62 25.80 23.50
CA SER A 246 -1.66 24.95 24.70
C SER A 246 -2.96 24.20 24.89
N THR A 247 -3.75 24.03 23.82
CA THR A 247 -4.98 23.27 23.88
C THR A 247 -4.94 22.01 23.04
N ILE A 248 -5.66 21.04 23.56
CA ILE A 248 -6.06 19.85 22.86
C ILE A 248 -7.58 19.94 22.72
N ARG A 249 -8.08 19.81 21.50
CA ARG A 249 -9.50 19.91 21.20
C ARG A 249 -9.98 18.60 20.62
N ILE A 250 -11.15 18.18 21.07
CA ILE A 250 -11.87 17.04 20.52
C ILE A 250 -13.02 17.59 19.71
N TRP A 251 -13.09 17.17 18.46
CA TRP A 251 -14.06 17.59 17.47
C TRP A 251 -15.00 16.44 17.15
N ASP A 252 -16.15 16.80 16.63
CA ASP A 252 -17.16 15.87 16.15
C ASP A 252 -17.50 16.26 14.71
N ILE A 253 -17.49 15.31 13.78
CA ILE A 253 -17.72 15.57 12.35
C ILE A 253 -19.08 16.22 12.11
N ASP A 254 -20.09 15.82 12.89
CA ASP A 254 -21.45 16.31 12.72
C ASP A 254 -21.60 17.77 13.20
N PHE A 255 -20.66 18.27 14.02
CA PHE A 255 -20.70 19.59 14.63
C PHE A 255 -19.53 20.48 14.20
N LEU A 256 -19.64 21.12 13.04
CA LEU A 256 -18.57 21.96 12.48
C LEU A 256 -18.37 23.31 13.20
N SER A 257 -19.40 23.81 13.89
CA SER A 257 -19.40 25.17 14.46
C SER A 257 -18.60 25.31 15.76
N SER A 258 -18.40 24.21 16.47
CA SER A 258 -17.75 24.19 17.79
C SER A 258 -17.10 22.84 18.07
N GLN A 259 -16.00 22.85 18.80
CA GLN A 259 -15.42 21.64 19.38
C GLN A 259 -16.33 21.06 20.46
N LYS A 260 -16.26 19.74 20.63
CA LYS A 260 -16.99 18.99 21.66
C LYS A 260 -16.38 19.19 23.04
N ILE A 261 -15.06 19.07 23.13
CA ILE A 261 -14.31 19.18 24.40
C ILE A 261 -13.04 20.02 24.17
N VAL A 262 -12.70 20.85 25.15
CA VAL A 262 -11.43 21.59 25.23
C VAL A 262 -10.64 21.13 26.45
N ILE A 263 -9.44 20.63 26.22
CA ILE A 263 -8.46 20.28 27.24
C ILE A 263 -7.36 21.35 27.21
N VAL A 264 -7.23 22.08 28.32
CA VAL A 264 -6.20 23.13 28.45
C VAL A 264 -5.00 22.52 29.16
N VAL A 265 -3.88 22.41 28.45
CA VAL A 265 -2.63 21.91 28.98
C VAL A 265 -1.91 23.05 29.69
N ARG A 266 -1.56 22.83 30.95
CA ARG A 266 -0.88 23.84 31.77
C ARG A 266 0.52 23.37 32.05
N SER A 267 1.50 24.21 31.72
CA SER A 267 2.84 24.00 32.22
C SER A 267 2.84 24.21 33.74
N LYS A 268 3.68 23.45 34.44
CA LYS A 268 3.90 23.67 35.87
C LYS A 268 4.85 24.84 36.13
N GLN A 269 5.63 25.25 35.12
CA GLN A 269 6.34 26.51 35.21
C GLN A 269 5.34 27.66 35.36
N ARG A 270 5.60 28.51 36.34
CA ARG A 270 4.63 29.50 36.80
C ARG A 270 4.37 30.53 35.70
N GLY A 271 3.12 30.58 35.23
CA GLY A 271 2.64 31.61 34.31
C GLY A 271 2.97 31.38 32.84
N THR A 272 3.53 30.22 32.46
CA THR A 272 3.88 29.93 31.06
C THR A 272 2.87 29.01 30.38
N LYS A 273 2.60 29.29 29.11
CA LYS A 273 1.89 28.42 28.17
C LYS A 273 2.90 27.51 27.49
N THR A 274 2.56 26.24 27.29
CA THR A 274 3.41 25.25 26.58
C THR A 274 2.71 24.79 25.31
N ARG A 275 3.43 24.71 24.19
CA ARG A 275 2.82 24.19 22.95
C ARG A 275 2.70 22.66 23.06
N VAL A 276 1.57 22.13 22.60
CA VAL A 276 1.41 20.68 22.45
C VAL A 276 2.16 20.28 21.20
N THR A 277 3.07 19.32 21.28
CA THR A 277 3.88 18.89 20.12
C THR A 277 3.32 17.65 19.46
N ALA A 278 2.82 16.71 20.26
CA ALA A 278 2.22 15.48 19.78
C ALA A 278 1.10 15.08 20.75
N ALA A 279 0.01 14.55 20.20
CA ALA A 279 -1.10 14.03 20.98
C ALA A 279 -1.72 12.83 20.26
N THR A 280 -2.04 11.79 21.02
CA THR A 280 -2.63 10.57 20.48
C THR A 280 -3.59 9.93 21.47
N TYR A 281 -4.56 9.17 20.95
CA TYR A 281 -5.37 8.27 21.76
C TYR A 281 -4.59 6.98 22.05
N THR A 282 -4.91 6.34 23.16
CA THR A 282 -4.60 4.92 23.35
C THR A 282 -5.43 4.07 22.35
N PRO A 283 -4.96 2.90 21.90
CA PRO A 283 -5.68 2.06 20.94
C PRO A 283 -7.10 1.65 21.39
N ASP A 284 -7.37 1.61 22.69
CA ASP A 284 -8.71 1.39 23.26
C ASP A 284 -9.59 2.66 23.33
N GLY A 285 -9.05 3.85 23.05
CA GLY A 285 -9.73 5.14 23.22
C GLY A 285 -9.90 5.58 24.68
N GLY A 286 -9.41 4.81 25.64
CA GLY A 286 -9.62 5.01 27.08
C GLY A 286 -8.83 6.19 27.67
N ALA A 287 -7.77 6.63 26.99
CA ALA A 287 -6.96 7.77 27.40
C ALA A 287 -6.38 8.56 26.22
N ILE A 288 -6.03 9.81 26.49
CA ILE A 288 -5.31 10.71 25.61
C ILE A 288 -3.95 10.99 26.22
N VAL A 289 -2.89 10.81 25.44
CA VAL A 289 -1.52 11.14 25.82
C VAL A 289 -1.09 12.34 24.99
N ALA A 290 -0.51 13.35 25.64
CA ALA A 290 0.11 14.45 24.92
C ALA A 290 1.49 14.80 25.47
N GLY A 291 2.38 15.12 24.54
CA GLY A 291 3.69 15.68 24.77
C GLY A 291 3.67 17.18 24.54
N CYS A 292 4.45 17.87 25.36
CA CYS A 292 4.54 19.31 25.34
C CYS A 292 6.00 19.74 25.13
N GLN A 293 6.17 20.96 24.62
CA GLN A 293 7.49 21.51 24.33
C GLN A 293 8.36 21.77 25.56
N ASP A 294 7.74 21.93 26.72
CA ASP A 294 8.43 22.00 28.02
C ASP A 294 9.02 20.66 28.45
N GLY A 295 8.89 19.61 27.63
CA GLY A 295 9.43 18.27 27.90
C GLY A 295 8.50 17.42 28.76
N ALA A 296 7.30 17.93 29.07
CA ALA A 296 6.31 17.23 29.87
C ALA A 296 5.45 16.29 29.03
N LEU A 297 5.11 15.13 29.61
CA LEU A 297 4.07 14.23 29.12
C LEU A 297 2.88 14.28 30.06
N HIS A 298 1.68 14.38 29.49
CA HIS A 298 0.42 14.41 30.21
C HIS A 298 -0.53 13.33 29.67
N VAL A 299 -1.24 12.68 30.58
CA VAL A 299 -2.24 11.66 30.24
C VAL A 299 -3.58 12.03 30.86
N TRP A 300 -4.63 12.07 30.04
CA TRP A 300 -6.01 12.27 30.47
C TRP A 300 -6.80 11.00 30.22
N SER A 301 -7.58 10.55 31.19
CA SER A 301 -8.53 9.46 30.98
C SER A 301 -9.80 10.00 30.31
N THR A 302 -10.29 9.28 29.30
CA THR A 302 -11.49 9.65 28.53
C THR A 302 -12.77 9.52 29.36
N SER A 303 -12.79 8.61 30.34
CA SER A 303 -13.94 8.39 31.25
C SER A 303 -14.05 9.43 32.37
N GLY A 304 -12.98 10.19 32.60
CA GLY A 304 -12.87 11.15 33.70
C GLY A 304 -13.09 12.61 33.27
N SER A 305 -12.87 13.52 34.22
CA SER A 305 -12.82 14.95 33.91
C SER A 305 -11.49 15.33 33.27
N TYR A 306 -11.54 15.96 32.10
CA TYR A 306 -10.37 16.53 31.42
C TYR A 306 -9.77 17.77 32.10
N SER A 307 -10.30 18.21 33.25
CA SER A 307 -9.80 19.42 33.91
C SER A 307 -8.37 19.28 34.42
N ARG A 308 -7.92 18.06 34.72
CA ARG A 308 -6.58 17.75 35.25
C ARG A 308 -6.07 16.48 34.58
N PRO A 309 -4.77 16.37 34.29
CA PRO A 309 -4.21 15.11 33.84
C PRO A 309 -4.34 14.05 34.95
N SER A 310 -4.67 12.83 34.56
CA SER A 310 -4.66 11.65 35.44
C SER A 310 -3.25 11.26 35.87
N ALA A 311 -2.28 11.42 34.96
CA ALA A 311 -0.86 11.23 35.22
C ALA A 311 -0.04 12.25 34.42
N SER A 312 1.11 12.64 34.96
CA SER A 312 2.01 13.60 34.30
C SER A 312 3.47 13.37 34.67
N VAL A 313 4.36 13.59 33.71
CA VAL A 313 5.81 13.51 33.85
C VAL A 313 6.41 14.80 33.33
N GLU A 314 7.03 15.61 34.18
CA GLU A 314 7.51 16.93 33.78
C GLU A 314 8.82 16.93 33.00
N ARG A 315 9.69 15.95 33.27
CA ARG A 315 11.01 15.81 32.64
C ARG A 315 11.09 14.53 31.84
N ALA A 316 10.08 14.28 31.02
CA ALA A 316 10.11 13.13 30.12
C ALA A 316 11.20 13.34 29.06
N HIS A 317 11.26 14.54 28.47
CA HIS A 317 12.33 14.99 27.58
C HIS A 317 12.95 16.30 28.08
N THR A 318 14.09 16.69 27.50
CA THR A 318 14.73 17.96 27.89
C THR A 318 13.82 19.16 27.57
N VAL A 319 13.83 20.17 28.45
CA VAL A 319 13.00 21.37 28.28
C VAL A 319 13.37 22.07 26.98
N GLY A 320 12.39 22.33 26.12
CA GLY A 320 12.61 22.94 24.81
C GLY A 320 12.83 21.93 23.68
N ALA A 321 13.01 20.65 23.98
CA ALA A 321 13.01 19.55 23.02
C ALA A 321 11.85 18.60 23.36
N GLY A 322 10.63 19.05 23.05
CA GLY A 322 9.41 18.29 23.29
C GLY A 322 9.38 16.94 22.57
N ALA A 323 8.38 16.13 22.90
CA ALA A 323 8.15 14.87 22.19
C ALA A 323 7.61 15.15 20.79
N SER A 324 8.35 14.78 19.75
CA SER A 324 7.95 14.93 18.34
C SER A 324 6.88 13.93 17.92
N SER A 325 6.92 12.72 18.48
CA SER A 325 5.93 11.68 18.20
C SER A 325 5.72 10.79 19.43
N ILE A 326 4.51 10.24 19.53
CA ILE A 326 4.06 9.39 20.63
C ILE A 326 3.35 8.20 20.01
N ALA A 327 3.82 7.00 20.31
CA ALA A 327 3.16 5.76 19.94
C ALA A 327 2.75 5.00 21.20
N VAL A 328 1.61 4.32 21.12
CA VAL A 328 1.12 3.43 22.17
C VAL A 328 1.03 2.04 21.58
N ALA A 329 1.54 1.04 22.31
CA ALA A 329 1.46 -0.36 21.90
C ALA A 329 0.00 -0.83 21.96
N ASN A 330 -0.34 -1.85 21.16
CA ASN A 330 -1.69 -2.46 21.12
C ASN A 330 -2.15 -3.00 22.48
N ASP A 331 -1.21 -3.25 23.40
CA ASP A 331 -1.43 -3.65 24.78
C ASP A 331 -2.09 -2.57 25.65
N ASN A 332 -2.17 -1.31 25.17
CA ASN A 332 -2.64 -0.11 25.91
C ASN A 332 -1.84 0.23 27.18
N VAL A 333 -0.74 -0.47 27.45
CA VAL A 333 0.08 -0.30 28.65
C VAL A 333 1.41 0.38 28.33
N THR A 334 2.07 -0.03 27.25
CA THR A 334 3.40 0.48 26.91
C THR A 334 3.29 1.66 25.95
N LEU A 335 4.07 2.70 26.23
CA LEU A 335 4.11 3.93 25.48
C LEU A 335 5.55 4.26 25.07
N ALA A 336 5.77 4.62 23.81
CA ALA A 336 7.06 5.08 23.30
C ALA A 336 6.98 6.57 22.97
N THR A 337 7.97 7.33 23.38
CA THR A 337 8.10 8.75 23.03
C THR A 337 9.40 9.01 22.29
N ARG A 338 9.28 9.73 21.18
CA ARG A 338 10.41 10.31 20.45
C ARG A 338 10.61 11.74 20.91
N GLY A 339 11.80 12.08 21.36
CA GLY A 339 12.15 13.46 21.68
C GLY A 339 12.99 14.10 20.58
N ASN A 340 12.91 15.43 20.50
CA ASN A 340 13.90 16.22 19.76
C ASN A 340 15.25 16.35 20.50
N ASP A 341 15.39 15.66 21.64
CA ASP A 341 16.62 15.52 22.43
C ASP A 341 17.45 14.30 22.00
N ASP A 342 17.22 13.79 20.78
CA ASP A 342 17.84 12.60 20.21
C ASP A 342 17.59 11.30 21.00
N THR A 343 16.59 11.28 21.90
CA THR A 343 16.24 10.09 22.69
C THR A 343 14.95 9.41 22.24
N VAL A 344 14.87 8.10 22.43
CA VAL A 344 13.62 7.32 22.45
C VAL A 344 13.46 6.75 23.85
N LYS A 345 12.29 6.97 24.45
CA LYS A 345 12.00 6.53 25.82
C LYS A 345 10.76 5.66 25.83
N LEU A 346 10.82 4.57 26.59
CA LEU A 346 9.69 3.69 26.84
C LEU A 346 9.11 3.94 28.22
N TRP A 347 7.79 3.86 28.33
CA TRP A 347 7.02 4.17 29.51
C TRP A 347 5.95 3.12 29.75
N ASP A 348 5.60 2.90 31.02
CA ASP A 348 4.39 2.17 31.42
C ASP A 348 3.30 3.19 31.79
N LEU A 349 2.17 3.18 31.10
CA LEU A 349 1.03 4.08 31.35
C LEU A 349 0.42 3.89 32.75
N ARG A 350 0.53 2.70 33.33
CA ARG A 350 0.06 2.42 34.70
C ARG A 350 0.97 3.07 35.75
N SER A 351 2.24 3.26 35.41
CA SER A 351 3.26 3.84 36.29
C SER A 351 4.21 4.76 35.53
N LEU A 352 3.71 5.96 35.19
CA LEU A 352 4.43 6.95 34.40
C LEU A 352 5.62 7.65 35.11
N LYS A 353 6.00 7.26 36.34
CA LYS A 353 6.98 8.03 37.13
C LYS A 353 8.40 8.02 36.54
N LYS A 354 8.81 6.93 35.90
CA LYS A 354 10.15 6.74 35.33
C LYS A 354 10.03 6.00 33.99
N PRO A 355 10.92 6.25 33.04
CA PRO A 355 10.99 5.45 31.83
C PRO A 355 11.45 4.03 32.17
N LEU A 356 10.93 3.04 31.45
CA LEU A 356 11.35 1.64 31.52
C LEU A 356 12.74 1.45 30.89
N ALA A 357 12.93 2.05 29.71
CA ALA A 357 14.18 2.03 28.96
C ALA A 357 14.38 3.38 28.28
N VAL A 358 15.64 3.77 28.09
CA VAL A 358 16.05 5.00 27.42
C VAL A 358 17.14 4.66 26.42
N ARG A 359 16.93 5.04 25.16
CA ARG A 359 17.93 4.94 24.11
C ARG A 359 18.33 6.34 23.67
N GLU A 360 19.63 6.62 23.75
CA GLU A 360 20.25 7.88 23.35
C GLU A 360 21.01 7.72 22.03
N GLY A 361 21.44 8.84 21.44
CA GLY A 361 22.29 8.83 20.24
C GLY A 361 21.55 8.57 18.93
N ILE A 362 20.23 8.82 18.89
CA ILE A 362 19.43 8.70 17.68
C ILE A 362 19.24 10.11 17.10
N PRO A 363 20.00 10.51 16.07
CA PRO A 363 19.99 11.89 15.59
C PRO A 363 18.65 12.28 14.96
N VAL A 364 18.16 13.47 15.30
CA VAL A 364 16.93 14.09 14.75
C VAL A 364 17.30 15.16 13.72
N GLY A 365 16.69 15.09 12.54
CA GLY A 365 17.00 15.97 11.41
C GLY A 365 15.84 16.87 10.99
N ALA A 366 14.66 16.64 11.56
CA ALA A 366 13.43 17.38 11.34
C ALA A 366 12.61 17.40 12.64
N GLU A 367 11.74 18.39 12.82
CA GLU A 367 10.92 18.50 14.04
C GLU A 367 9.88 17.37 14.17
N HIS A 368 9.57 16.68 13.07
CA HIS A 368 8.48 15.71 12.97
C HIS A 368 8.98 14.27 12.74
N CYS A 369 9.88 13.79 13.61
CA CYS A 369 10.34 12.41 13.57
C CYS A 369 9.34 11.46 14.26
N ASP A 370 8.93 10.42 13.55
CA ASP A 370 8.00 9.42 14.08
C ASP A 370 8.67 8.27 14.84
N VAL A 371 7.92 7.71 15.78
CA VAL A 371 8.16 6.42 16.40
C VAL A 371 6.90 5.59 16.25
N LEU A 372 7.06 4.30 16.00
CA LEU A 372 5.97 3.33 15.82
C LEU A 372 6.26 2.08 16.62
N PHE A 373 5.19 1.40 17.02
CA PHE A 373 5.29 -0.01 17.41
C PHE A 373 5.08 -0.90 16.19
N SER A 374 5.74 -2.04 16.20
CA SER A 374 5.38 -3.15 15.34
C SER A 374 3.95 -3.63 15.63
N PRO A 375 3.25 -4.22 14.65
CA PRO A 375 1.92 -4.79 14.86
C PRO A 375 1.80 -5.79 16.01
N ASP A 376 2.87 -6.57 16.24
CA ASP A 376 2.98 -7.54 17.34
C ASP A 376 3.33 -6.90 18.69
N GLY A 377 3.64 -5.60 18.70
CA GLY A 377 4.03 -4.83 19.88
C GLY A 377 5.38 -5.23 20.47
N GLN A 378 6.21 -6.01 19.78
CA GLN A 378 7.52 -6.48 20.28
C GLN A 378 8.68 -5.55 19.92
N GLU A 379 8.51 -4.73 18.89
CA GLU A 379 9.54 -3.89 18.31
C GLU A 379 9.10 -2.43 18.25
N VAL A 380 10.09 -1.54 18.34
CA VAL A 380 9.93 -0.10 18.22
C VAL A 380 10.72 0.35 17.01
N VAL A 381 10.04 0.97 16.05
CA VAL A 381 10.65 1.46 14.81
C VAL A 381 10.77 2.98 14.90
N THR A 382 11.95 3.52 14.61
CA THR A 382 12.19 4.96 14.52
C THR A 382 12.98 5.31 13.26
N GLY A 383 12.74 6.51 12.75
CA GLY A 383 13.58 7.12 11.72
C GLY A 383 14.76 7.83 12.37
N THR A 384 15.90 7.82 11.70
CA THR A 384 17.07 8.60 12.09
C THR A 384 17.48 9.56 10.98
N ALA A 385 18.17 10.62 11.39
CA ALA A 385 18.70 11.60 10.50
C ALA A 385 20.05 11.22 9.91
N SER A 386 20.27 11.68 8.69
CA SER A 386 21.58 11.66 8.03
C SER A 386 22.49 12.69 8.72
N VAL A 387 23.57 12.23 9.33
CA VAL A 387 24.60 13.11 9.91
C VAL A 387 25.70 13.32 8.86
N PRO A 388 26.04 14.57 8.48
CA PRO A 388 27.10 14.82 7.52
C PRO A 388 28.43 14.19 7.95
N ARG A 389 29.16 13.61 6.99
CA ARG A 389 30.42 12.88 7.23
C ARG A 389 31.51 13.73 7.92
N GLU A 390 31.44 15.05 7.80
CA GLU A 390 32.37 15.99 8.45
C GLU A 390 32.25 15.98 9.98
N ALA A 391 31.06 15.71 10.53
CA ALA A 391 30.89 15.50 11.97
C ALA A 391 31.39 14.12 12.43
N ASN A 392 31.60 13.18 11.50
CA ASN A 392 31.93 11.77 11.75
C ASN A 392 33.43 11.43 11.57
N LEU A 393 34.30 12.43 11.34
CA LEU A 393 35.73 12.24 11.05
C LEU A 393 36.54 11.52 12.15
N THR A 394 36.01 11.43 13.37
CA THR A 394 36.66 10.81 14.53
C THR A 394 36.22 9.37 14.81
N ARG A 395 35.32 8.79 14.00
CA ARG A 395 34.61 7.53 14.34
C ARG A 395 34.86 6.41 13.34
N THR A 396 35.13 5.21 13.85
CA THR A 396 35.20 3.96 13.08
C THR A 396 33.79 3.50 12.73
N PRO A 397 33.40 3.42 11.45
CA PRO A 397 32.01 3.23 11.05
C PRO A 397 31.68 1.75 10.86
N ASP A 398 31.52 0.94 11.91
CA ASP A 398 31.21 -0.50 11.74
C ASP A 398 30.39 -1.16 12.86
N ALA A 399 29.90 -0.43 13.87
CA ALA A 399 29.01 -1.03 14.89
C ALA A 399 27.54 -0.91 14.46
N LEU A 400 26.77 -2.01 14.55
CA LEU A 400 25.30 -2.04 14.32
C LEU A 400 24.55 -1.00 15.17
N ASP A 401 25.15 -0.57 16.29
CA ASP A 401 24.59 0.39 17.22
C ASP A 401 24.84 1.88 16.86
N ASP A 402 25.64 2.13 15.81
CA ASP A 402 26.00 3.49 15.36
C ASP A 402 24.94 4.06 14.42
N LEU A 403 23.97 4.76 15.00
CA LEU A 403 22.83 5.37 14.30
C LEU A 403 23.13 6.72 13.61
N GLN A 404 24.39 7.17 13.67
CA GLN A 404 24.87 8.45 13.15
C GLN A 404 25.53 8.27 11.77
N GLY A 405 24.83 7.60 10.87
CA GLY A 405 25.30 7.36 9.50
C GLY A 405 25.21 8.59 8.60
N THR A 406 25.94 8.55 7.49
CA THR A 406 25.82 9.55 6.40
C THR A 406 24.46 9.49 5.69
N TRP A 407 23.76 8.36 5.83
CA TRP A 407 22.44 8.10 5.28
C TRP A 407 21.38 8.15 6.39
N GLY A 408 20.14 8.48 6.04
CA GLY A 408 18.99 8.36 6.93
C GLY A 408 18.60 6.90 7.10
N GLN A 409 18.44 6.48 8.35
CA GLN A 409 18.29 5.08 8.73
C GLN A 409 16.90 4.81 9.28
N ILE A 410 16.39 3.60 9.10
CA ILE A 410 15.31 3.06 9.93
C ILE A 410 15.97 2.19 10.99
N ALA A 411 15.82 2.57 12.25
CA ALA A 411 16.31 1.80 13.38
C ALA A 411 15.15 1.05 14.02
N VAL A 412 15.34 -0.25 14.24
CA VAL A 412 14.38 -1.14 14.90
C VAL A 412 14.98 -1.63 16.20
N PHE A 413 14.27 -1.35 17.28
CA PHE A 413 14.66 -1.69 18.64
C PHE A 413 13.72 -2.76 19.22
N SER A 414 14.24 -3.54 20.17
CA SER A 414 13.37 -4.38 21.01
C SER A 414 12.61 -3.53 22.00
N ARG A 415 11.34 -3.86 22.27
CA ARG A 415 10.53 -3.22 23.32
C ARG A 415 11.09 -3.38 24.74
N ASN A 416 11.82 -4.46 25.04
CA ASN A 416 12.19 -4.74 26.43
C ASN A 416 13.32 -3.84 26.93
N ASP A 417 14.37 -3.68 26.13
CA ASP A 417 15.60 -2.98 26.53
C ASP A 417 15.97 -1.82 25.59
N LEU A 418 15.19 -1.60 24.52
CA LEU A 418 15.57 -0.73 23.40
C LEU A 418 16.91 -1.08 22.75
N SER A 419 17.32 -2.36 22.84
CA SER A 419 18.50 -2.87 22.13
C SER A 419 18.26 -2.86 20.61
N THR A 420 19.25 -2.39 19.85
CA THR A 420 19.20 -2.36 18.38
C THR A 420 19.13 -3.78 17.82
N LYS A 421 18.02 -4.12 17.16
CA LYS A 421 17.85 -5.40 16.45
C LYS A 421 18.28 -5.29 15.00
N HIS A 422 17.83 -4.24 14.34
CA HIS A 422 18.05 -4.05 12.90
C HIS A 422 18.19 -2.57 12.57
N VAL A 423 19.09 -2.25 11.66
CA VAL A 423 19.28 -0.90 11.13
C VAL A 423 19.29 -0.99 9.61
N HIS A 424 18.42 -0.22 8.97
CA HIS A 424 18.24 -0.28 7.52
C HIS A 424 18.52 1.06 6.83
N PRO A 425 19.42 1.08 5.82
CA PRO A 425 19.66 2.26 5.00
C PRO A 425 18.56 2.59 4.03
N VAL A 426 17.98 3.78 4.20
CA VAL A 426 16.91 4.27 3.36
C VAL A 426 17.47 5.08 2.19
N ASP A 427 17.97 6.26 2.50
CA ASP A 427 18.41 7.24 1.51
C ASP A 427 19.52 8.09 2.11
N VAL A 428 20.18 8.90 1.29
CA VAL A 428 21.16 9.90 1.75
C VAL A 428 20.49 10.94 2.66
N SER A 429 19.19 11.16 2.47
CA SER A 429 18.41 12.11 3.27
C SER A 429 17.83 11.50 4.54
N SER A 430 17.57 12.37 5.51
CA SER A 430 16.99 12.01 6.81
C SER A 430 15.57 11.45 6.66
N VAL A 431 15.24 10.43 7.45
CA VAL A 431 13.89 9.88 7.56
C VAL A 431 13.06 10.76 8.48
N THR A 432 11.91 11.21 8.02
CA THR A 432 11.00 12.09 8.77
C THR A 432 9.84 11.29 9.34
N ARG A 433 9.03 10.69 8.47
CA ARG A 433 7.79 9.99 8.84
C ARG A 433 7.87 8.50 8.54
N LEU A 434 7.24 7.71 9.39
CA LEU A 434 7.16 6.26 9.21
C LEU A 434 5.70 5.82 9.33
N SER A 435 5.35 4.76 8.63
CA SER A 435 4.08 4.04 8.85
C SER A 435 4.26 2.56 8.53
N TRP A 436 3.88 1.68 9.46
CA TRP A 436 3.85 0.24 9.21
C TRP A 436 2.40 -0.24 9.20
N GLN A 437 1.98 -0.79 8.05
CA GLN A 437 0.68 -1.41 7.93
C GLN A 437 0.72 -2.91 8.22
N PRO A 438 -0.07 -3.40 9.20
CA PRO A 438 -0.07 -4.81 9.57
C PRO A 438 -0.66 -5.70 8.48
N ARG A 439 -1.79 -5.29 7.86
CA ARG A 439 -2.55 -6.16 6.94
C ARG A 439 -1.79 -6.52 5.67
N ILE A 440 -1.09 -5.55 5.10
CA ILE A 440 -0.29 -5.72 3.87
C ILE A 440 1.17 -6.08 4.18
N ASN A 441 1.56 -5.97 5.45
CA ASN A 441 2.94 -6.02 5.93
C ASN A 441 3.90 -5.19 5.06
N GLN A 442 3.71 -3.88 5.05
CA GLN A 442 4.57 -2.93 4.32
C GLN A 442 4.97 -1.78 5.24
N VAL A 443 6.22 -1.35 5.13
CA VAL A 443 6.77 -0.22 5.88
C VAL A 443 7.00 0.94 4.93
N LEU A 444 6.40 2.08 5.23
CA LEU A 444 6.56 3.30 4.45
C LEU A 444 7.44 4.27 5.22
N ALA A 445 8.45 4.82 4.55
CA ALA A 445 9.38 5.79 5.09
C ALA A 445 9.40 7.04 4.22
N GLY A 446 8.89 8.14 4.76
CA GLY A 446 9.00 9.47 4.17
C GLY A 446 10.36 10.07 4.46
N THR A 447 11.00 10.64 3.44
CA THR A 447 12.31 11.28 3.57
C THR A 447 12.22 12.80 3.45
N ARG A 448 13.29 13.46 3.90
CA ARG A 448 13.47 14.91 3.73
C ARG A 448 13.57 15.33 2.26
N ASN A 449 13.92 14.43 1.34
CA ASN A 449 14.02 14.73 -0.09
C ASN A 449 12.67 14.78 -0.83
N GLY A 450 11.55 14.50 -0.16
CA GLY A 450 10.24 14.43 -0.85
C GLY A 450 9.92 13.07 -1.45
N ILE A 451 10.65 12.02 -1.02
CA ILE A 451 10.45 10.66 -1.52
C ILE A 451 9.82 9.83 -0.41
N VAL A 452 8.77 9.06 -0.72
CA VAL A 452 8.30 7.98 0.16
C VAL A 452 8.85 6.67 -0.36
N ASN A 453 9.62 5.98 0.47
CA ASN A 453 10.09 4.64 0.21
C ASN A 453 9.12 3.63 0.83
N VAL A 454 8.48 2.83 -0.01
CA VAL A 454 7.61 1.73 0.41
C VAL A 454 8.41 0.45 0.36
N TYR A 455 8.66 -0.12 1.53
CA TYR A 455 9.34 -1.39 1.70
C TYR A 455 8.33 -2.54 1.75
N TYR A 456 8.66 -3.59 1.03
CA TYR A 456 7.87 -4.81 0.95
C TYR A 456 8.80 -6.01 0.76
N ASP A 457 8.32 -7.17 1.16
CA ASP A 457 8.91 -8.46 0.83
C ASP A 457 8.02 -9.14 -0.22
N GLN A 458 8.63 -9.79 -1.21
CA GLN A 458 7.89 -10.44 -2.29
C GLN A 458 7.08 -11.66 -1.79
N GLU A 459 7.55 -12.29 -0.71
CA GLU A 459 6.89 -13.48 -0.13
C GLU A 459 5.98 -13.12 1.04
N ALA A 460 6.44 -12.27 1.97
CA ALA A 460 5.68 -11.93 3.17
C ALA A 460 4.65 -10.81 2.98
N SER A 461 4.87 -9.88 2.05
CA SER A 461 3.94 -8.76 1.85
C SER A 461 2.86 -9.11 0.84
N GLN A 462 1.63 -8.68 1.13
CA GLN A 462 0.48 -8.89 0.28
C GLN A 462 -0.10 -7.55 -0.19
N LEU A 463 -0.67 -7.53 -1.40
CA LEU A 463 -1.33 -6.35 -1.97
C LEU A 463 -0.42 -5.10 -1.95
N GLY A 464 -0.99 -3.90 -1.84
CA GLY A 464 -0.26 -2.63 -1.78
C GLY A 464 0.70 -2.45 -2.96
N ALA A 465 1.96 -2.08 -2.67
CA ALA A 465 2.97 -1.78 -3.69
C ALA A 465 3.16 -2.90 -4.74
N LEU A 466 3.01 -4.17 -4.35
CA LEU A 466 3.17 -5.32 -5.25
C LEU A 466 2.16 -5.31 -6.42
N LEU A 467 0.98 -4.71 -6.24
CA LEU A 467 0.01 -4.53 -7.32
C LEU A 467 0.52 -3.56 -8.38
N GLY A 468 1.13 -2.45 -7.96
CA GLY A 468 1.72 -1.46 -8.85
C GLY A 468 2.94 -2.02 -9.59
N VAL A 469 3.81 -2.77 -8.88
CA VAL A 469 5.02 -3.39 -9.48
C VAL A 469 4.67 -4.40 -10.57
N LYS A 470 3.60 -5.20 -10.40
CA LYS A 470 3.18 -6.18 -11.41
C LYS A 470 2.53 -5.52 -12.63
N ARG A 471 2.01 -4.30 -12.50
CA ARG A 471 1.26 -3.60 -13.55
C ARG A 471 2.16 -2.74 -14.42
N ARG A 472 2.45 -3.23 -15.62
CA ARG A 472 3.15 -2.45 -16.64
C ARG A 472 2.34 -1.19 -17.01
N PRO A 473 3.00 -0.05 -17.21
CA PRO A 473 2.31 1.15 -17.66
C PRO A 473 1.70 0.90 -19.05
N LYS A 474 0.46 1.36 -19.24
CA LYS A 474 -0.17 1.31 -20.56
C LYS A 474 0.60 2.28 -21.47
N MET A 475 1.29 1.75 -22.48
CA MET A 475 1.85 2.57 -23.54
C MET A 475 0.67 3.22 -24.27
N ARG A 476 0.58 4.55 -24.28
CA ARG A 476 -0.43 5.23 -25.09
C ARG A 476 -0.08 4.94 -26.54
N SER A 477 -0.94 4.20 -27.25
CA SER A 477 -0.84 4.14 -28.70
C SER A 477 -1.19 5.53 -29.22
N ASN A 478 -0.18 6.31 -29.58
CA ASN A 478 -0.41 7.55 -30.30
C ASN A 478 -1.17 7.18 -31.59
N PRO A 479 -2.37 7.77 -31.86
CA PRO A 479 -3.12 7.50 -33.09
C PRO A 479 -2.31 7.77 -34.36
N PHE A 480 -1.24 8.56 -34.22
CA PHE A 480 -0.31 8.97 -35.28
C PHE A 480 1.02 8.20 -35.29
N GLY A 481 1.20 7.16 -34.45
CA GLY A 481 2.37 6.28 -34.50
C GLY A 481 3.72 6.93 -34.16
N ILE A 482 3.71 8.04 -33.43
CA ILE A 482 4.92 8.67 -32.88
C ILE A 482 5.24 7.94 -31.58
N GLU A 483 6.30 7.13 -31.55
CA GLU A 483 6.80 6.55 -30.30
C GLU A 483 7.35 7.68 -29.42
N GLU A 484 6.87 7.75 -28.17
CA GLU A 484 7.45 8.63 -27.15
C GLU A 484 8.91 8.24 -26.95
N LEU A 485 9.83 9.18 -27.21
CA LEU A 485 11.22 9.03 -26.81
C LEU A 485 11.30 8.90 -25.28
N PRO A 486 12.25 8.11 -24.74
CA PRO A 486 12.43 8.00 -23.30
C PRO A 486 12.91 9.36 -22.76
N GLY A 487 11.99 10.13 -22.17
CA GLY A 487 12.25 11.49 -21.72
C GLY A 487 11.03 12.41 -21.61
N GLY A 488 9.85 12.01 -22.11
CA GLY A 488 8.59 12.72 -21.83
C GLY A 488 8.41 14.08 -22.49
N VAL A 489 9.28 14.47 -23.44
CA VAL A 489 9.09 15.69 -24.24
C VAL A 489 8.21 15.36 -25.43
N THR A 490 6.92 15.69 -25.33
CA THR A 490 6.01 15.72 -26.48
C THR A 490 6.37 16.92 -27.33
N ALA A 491 7.12 16.72 -28.42
CA ALA A 491 7.26 17.74 -29.43
C ALA A 491 5.93 17.85 -30.19
N ASP A 492 5.19 18.93 -29.96
CA ASP A 492 4.07 19.31 -30.81
C ASP A 492 4.60 19.56 -32.22
N VAL A 493 4.50 18.56 -33.09
CA VAL A 493 4.81 18.73 -34.51
C VAL A 493 3.56 19.27 -35.19
N PRO A 494 3.54 20.51 -35.69
CA PRO A 494 2.40 21.00 -36.45
C PRO A 494 2.18 20.15 -37.70
N ILE A 495 0.91 19.81 -37.95
CA ILE A 495 0.42 18.87 -38.98
C ILE A 495 0.65 19.38 -40.42
N PHE A 496 0.95 20.66 -40.58
CA PHE A 496 1.20 21.29 -41.88
C PHE A 496 2.60 21.91 -41.92
N MET A 497 3.49 21.32 -42.71
CA MET A 497 4.62 22.04 -43.28
C MET A 497 4.20 22.41 -44.71
N PRO A 498 4.20 23.70 -45.09
CA PRO A 498 4.18 24.07 -46.49
C PRO A 498 5.34 23.38 -47.20
N GLU A 499 5.04 22.59 -48.22
CA GLU A 499 6.02 22.23 -49.22
C GLU A 499 6.60 23.53 -49.80
N ASP A 500 7.92 23.53 -49.98
CA ASP A 500 8.73 24.60 -50.56
C ASP A 500 9.22 25.68 -49.60
N LYS A 501 10.45 25.46 -49.10
CA LYS A 501 11.60 26.30 -49.48
C LYS A 501 12.89 25.66 -48.98
N ASP A 502 13.67 25.17 -49.94
CA ASP A 502 15.11 24.98 -49.78
C ASP A 502 15.74 26.35 -49.58
N GLU A 503 15.87 26.84 -48.36
CA GLU A 503 16.72 28.01 -48.08
C GLU A 503 17.07 28.11 -46.58
N ASP A 504 18.38 28.21 -46.36
CA ASP A 504 19.09 28.74 -45.19
C ASP A 504 19.35 27.82 -43.98
N TYR A 505 20.55 27.27 -44.05
CA TYR A 505 21.27 26.47 -43.07
C TYR A 505 21.86 27.36 -41.96
N TYR A 506 21.07 27.75 -40.95
CA TYR A 506 21.61 28.32 -39.71
C TYR A 506 20.92 27.75 -38.46
N GLU A 507 21.76 27.15 -37.60
CA GLU A 507 21.56 26.87 -36.16
C GLU A 507 20.21 26.27 -35.73
N LEU A 508 19.97 25.02 -36.11
CA LEU A 508 18.96 24.18 -35.45
C LEU A 508 19.49 23.71 -34.09
N ASP A 509 18.69 23.89 -33.03
CA ASP A 509 18.89 23.24 -31.72
C ASP A 509 19.26 21.75 -31.91
N GLU A 510 20.27 21.26 -31.18
CA GLU A 510 20.73 19.87 -31.21
C GLU A 510 19.60 18.80 -31.29
N PRO A 511 18.49 18.91 -30.52
CA PRO A 511 17.37 17.97 -30.63
C PRO A 511 16.68 17.93 -32.00
N LYS A 512 16.55 19.06 -32.71
CA LYS A 512 15.92 19.08 -34.05
C LYS A 512 16.80 18.40 -35.10
N ARG A 513 18.12 18.56 -35.01
CA ARG A 513 19.09 17.88 -35.89
C ARG A 513 19.04 16.36 -35.71
N GLN A 514 19.02 15.90 -34.47
CA GLN A 514 18.91 14.47 -34.17
C GLN A 514 17.60 13.88 -34.72
N TYR A 515 16.50 14.61 -34.61
CA TYR A 515 15.20 14.19 -35.17
C TYR A 515 15.21 14.09 -36.70
N LEU A 516 15.75 15.10 -37.41
CA LEU A 516 15.83 15.07 -38.88
C LEU A 516 16.73 13.93 -39.37
N ALA A 517 17.89 13.74 -38.74
CA ALA A 517 18.80 12.63 -39.04
C ALA A 517 18.12 11.26 -38.80
N TRP A 518 17.36 11.13 -37.71
CA TRP A 518 16.57 9.93 -37.43
C TRP A 518 15.46 9.70 -38.46
N LYS A 519 14.74 10.76 -38.87
CA LYS A 519 13.67 10.69 -39.88
C LYS A 519 14.21 10.27 -41.25
N GLU A 520 15.35 10.82 -41.66
CA GLU A 520 16.04 10.43 -42.90
C GLU A 520 16.54 8.99 -42.84
N ALA A 521 17.10 8.57 -41.71
CA ALA A 521 17.51 7.18 -41.50
C ALA A 521 16.31 6.22 -41.59
N LYS A 522 15.17 6.57 -40.98
CA LYS A 522 13.94 5.78 -41.04
C LYS A 522 13.37 5.71 -42.46
N ASN A 523 13.37 6.82 -43.19
CA ASN A 523 12.94 6.84 -44.58
C ASN A 523 13.88 6.04 -45.49
N ARG A 524 15.18 6.06 -45.22
CA ARG A 524 16.17 5.21 -45.91
C ARG A 524 15.91 3.72 -45.63
N ILE A 525 15.66 3.36 -44.38
CA ILE A 525 15.30 1.99 -43.99
C ILE A 525 13.99 1.55 -44.65
N ARG A 526 13.00 2.45 -44.78
CA ARG A 526 11.73 2.17 -45.48
C ARG A 526 11.89 1.98 -46.99
N ARG A 527 12.89 2.62 -47.60
CA ARG A 527 13.21 2.45 -49.02
C ARG A 527 14.01 1.18 -49.29
N ASP A 528 14.75 0.66 -48.30
CA ASP A 528 15.48 -0.60 -48.42
C ASP A 528 14.51 -1.80 -48.49
N PRO A 529 14.37 -2.48 -49.66
CA PRO A 529 13.43 -3.57 -49.83
C PRO A 529 13.82 -4.83 -49.04
N VAL A 530 15.08 -4.93 -48.62
CA VAL A 530 15.60 -6.05 -47.82
C VAL A 530 15.27 -5.87 -46.34
N LYS A 531 15.45 -4.65 -45.79
CA LYS A 531 15.21 -4.36 -44.36
C LYS A 531 13.73 -4.21 -44.01
N THR A 532 12.91 -3.78 -44.95
CA THR A 532 11.45 -3.67 -44.77
C THR A 532 10.71 -5.00 -44.90
N LYS A 533 11.37 -6.04 -45.40
CA LYS A 533 10.75 -7.35 -45.59
C LYS A 533 10.59 -8.04 -44.25
N LEU A 534 9.35 -8.04 -43.73
CA LEU A 534 9.00 -8.78 -42.52
C LEU A 534 9.35 -10.28 -42.70
N PRO A 535 9.95 -10.93 -41.69
CA PRO A 535 10.08 -12.38 -41.69
C PRO A 535 8.68 -12.98 -41.80
N GLN A 536 8.52 -13.92 -42.72
CA GLN A 536 7.20 -14.50 -42.98
C GLN A 536 6.78 -15.37 -41.79
N MET A 537 5.56 -15.14 -41.31
CA MET A 537 5.03 -15.89 -40.18
C MET A 537 4.79 -17.36 -40.56
N PRO A 538 4.97 -18.31 -39.62
CA PRO A 538 4.59 -19.70 -39.84
C PRO A 538 3.08 -19.80 -40.17
N ILE A 539 2.74 -20.53 -41.23
CA ILE A 539 1.34 -20.70 -41.66
C ILE A 539 0.60 -21.56 -40.64
N ARG A 540 -0.44 -21.01 -40.03
CA ARG A 540 -1.43 -21.76 -39.24
C ARG A 540 -2.69 -21.90 -40.09
N GLY A 541 -3.07 -23.14 -40.43
CA GLY A 541 -4.30 -23.44 -41.17
C GLY A 541 -4.07 -24.10 -42.53
N GLN A 542 -5.15 -24.16 -43.33
CA GLN A 542 -5.18 -24.82 -44.63
C GLN A 542 -4.35 -24.03 -45.64
N GLY A 543 -3.41 -24.70 -46.31
CA GLY A 543 -2.43 -24.05 -47.17
C GLY A 543 -3.06 -23.27 -48.32
N TYR A 544 -2.52 -22.07 -48.59
CA TYR A 544 -2.89 -21.22 -49.73
C TYR A 544 -1.64 -20.66 -50.40
N GLY A 545 -1.68 -20.45 -51.72
CA GLY A 545 -0.58 -19.82 -52.48
C GLY A 545 0.67 -20.70 -52.65
N GLY A 546 0.51 -22.01 -52.84
CA GLY A 546 1.63 -22.94 -53.12
C GLY A 546 2.41 -23.40 -51.90
N ARG A 547 1.96 -23.06 -50.68
CA ARG A 547 2.51 -23.57 -49.42
C ARG A 547 1.53 -24.53 -48.76
N VAL A 548 2.01 -25.71 -48.38
CA VAL A 548 1.22 -26.74 -47.73
C VAL A 548 1.16 -26.46 -46.22
N GLY A 549 -0.04 -26.16 -45.71
CA GLY A 549 -0.32 -26.07 -44.28
C GLY A 549 -0.92 -27.37 -43.74
N LYS A 550 -0.87 -27.58 -42.42
CA LYS A 550 -1.53 -28.74 -41.77
C LYS A 550 -3.04 -28.61 -41.94
N SER A 551 -3.64 -29.46 -42.78
CA SER A 551 -5.09 -29.55 -42.95
C SER A 551 -5.70 -30.57 -41.99
N ALA A 552 -6.99 -30.47 -41.67
CA ALA A 552 -7.67 -31.47 -40.85
C ALA A 552 -7.66 -32.89 -41.47
N ASN A 553 -7.57 -32.98 -42.81
CA ASN A 553 -7.54 -34.26 -43.53
C ASN A 553 -6.19 -34.98 -43.48
N THR A 554 -5.14 -34.35 -42.94
CA THR A 554 -3.83 -34.98 -42.82
C THR A 554 -3.88 -36.24 -41.95
N HIS A 555 -4.75 -36.24 -40.94
CA HIS A 555 -4.94 -37.39 -40.05
C HIS A 555 -5.64 -38.56 -40.74
N LEU A 556 -6.60 -38.28 -41.63
CA LEU A 556 -7.28 -39.29 -42.45
C LEU A 556 -6.33 -39.90 -43.48
N VAL A 557 -5.47 -39.09 -44.10
CA VAL A 557 -4.47 -39.58 -45.06
C VAL A 557 -3.41 -40.44 -44.36
N GLN A 558 -2.98 -40.09 -43.14
CA GLN A 558 -2.12 -40.97 -42.34
C GLN A 558 -2.79 -42.31 -42.02
N GLY A 559 -4.06 -42.30 -41.59
CA GLY A 559 -4.81 -43.53 -41.34
C GLY A 559 -5.00 -44.41 -42.59
N MET A 560 -5.15 -43.78 -43.78
CA MET A 560 -5.20 -44.52 -45.06
C MET A 560 -3.83 -45.08 -45.45
N TYR A 561 -2.74 -44.37 -45.17
CA TYR A 561 -1.38 -44.84 -45.45
C TYR A 561 -1.00 -46.02 -44.56
N GLU A 562 -1.38 -46.01 -43.28
CA GLU A 562 -1.14 -47.14 -42.36
C GLU A 562 -1.88 -48.42 -42.82
N GLY A 563 -3.13 -48.30 -43.27
CA GLY A 563 -3.92 -49.44 -43.72
C GLY A 563 -3.46 -50.05 -45.06
N GLN A 564 -3.03 -49.22 -46.01
CA GLN A 564 -2.56 -49.71 -47.32
C GLN A 564 -1.07 -50.09 -47.33
N ALA A 565 -0.22 -49.49 -46.48
CA ALA A 565 1.18 -49.84 -46.38
C ALA A 565 1.39 -51.28 -45.87
N ALA A 566 0.53 -51.76 -44.96
CA ALA A 566 0.60 -53.13 -44.43
C ALA A 566 0.35 -54.22 -45.49
N LEU A 567 -0.47 -53.94 -46.51
CA LEU A 567 -0.76 -54.85 -47.63
C LEU A 567 0.26 -54.75 -48.77
N ARG A 568 0.84 -53.56 -48.97
CA ARG A 568 1.82 -53.31 -50.04
C ARG A 568 3.23 -53.82 -49.73
N MET A 569 3.55 -54.03 -48.46
CA MET A 569 4.89 -54.41 -47.99
C MET A 569 5.03 -55.89 -47.57
N GLN A 570 4.00 -56.72 -47.72
CA GLN A 570 4.12 -58.17 -47.46
C GLN A 570 4.48 -58.94 -48.73
N ASP A 571 5.60 -59.65 -48.69
CA ASP A 571 6.07 -60.50 -49.78
C ASP A 571 5.13 -61.72 -49.92
N PRO A 572 4.56 -62.02 -51.10
CA PRO A 572 3.52 -63.04 -51.25
C PRO A 572 3.96 -64.44 -50.79
N ARG A 573 5.26 -64.75 -50.81
CA ARG A 573 5.78 -66.02 -50.32
C ARG A 573 5.60 -66.17 -48.81
N GLU A 574 5.96 -65.16 -48.03
CA GLU A 574 5.83 -65.18 -46.57
C GLU A 574 4.35 -65.21 -46.15
N ALA A 575 3.50 -64.48 -46.88
CA ALA A 575 2.06 -64.51 -46.68
C ALA A 575 1.47 -65.91 -46.90
N LEU A 576 1.86 -66.63 -47.96
CA LEU A 576 1.38 -67.98 -48.23
C LEU A 576 1.89 -69.01 -47.21
N LEU A 577 3.14 -68.90 -46.77
CA LEU A 577 3.75 -69.83 -45.80
C LEU A 577 3.02 -69.76 -44.44
N LYS A 578 2.58 -68.58 -44.01
CA LYS A 578 1.76 -68.40 -42.79
C LYS A 578 0.44 -69.19 -42.80
N TYR A 579 -0.10 -69.47 -43.99
CA TYR A 579 -1.34 -70.24 -44.13
C TYR A 579 -1.11 -71.73 -44.43
N ALA A 580 0.12 -72.15 -44.76
CA ALA A 580 0.44 -73.55 -45.04
C ALA A 580 0.17 -74.45 -43.82
N ASP A 581 0.68 -74.06 -42.64
CA ASP A 581 0.46 -74.80 -41.38
C ASP A 581 -1.01 -74.87 -40.97
N LYS A 582 -1.78 -73.82 -41.28
CA LYS A 582 -3.22 -73.78 -41.02
C LYS A 582 -3.99 -74.70 -41.97
N ALA A 583 -3.59 -74.74 -43.25
CA ALA A 583 -4.20 -75.60 -44.24
C ALA A 583 -3.91 -77.09 -43.98
N GLU A 584 -2.75 -77.42 -43.40
CA GLU A 584 -2.40 -78.79 -43.01
C GLU A 584 -3.16 -79.24 -41.75
N LYS A 585 -3.31 -78.36 -40.75
CA LYS A 585 -3.99 -78.69 -39.49
C LYS A 585 -5.52 -78.76 -39.60
N ASP A 586 -6.14 -77.96 -40.47
CA ASP A 586 -7.60 -77.95 -40.67
C ASP A 586 -7.97 -77.84 -42.16
N PRO A 587 -7.91 -78.96 -42.93
CA PRO A 587 -8.21 -78.97 -44.35
C PRO A 587 -9.72 -78.87 -44.62
N ARG A 588 -10.25 -77.65 -44.50
CA ARG A 588 -11.68 -77.36 -44.66
C ARG A 588 -12.23 -77.65 -46.06
N TRP A 589 -11.41 -77.52 -47.10
CA TRP A 589 -11.84 -77.66 -48.50
C TRP A 589 -11.18 -78.82 -49.26
N THR A 590 -10.03 -79.34 -48.79
CA THR A 590 -9.25 -80.39 -49.49
C THR A 590 -9.52 -81.80 -48.98
N ASN A 591 -10.31 -81.97 -47.92
CA ASN A 591 -10.55 -83.25 -47.25
C ASN A 591 -11.11 -84.34 -48.18
N VAL A 592 -11.93 -83.98 -49.17
CA VAL A 592 -12.54 -84.90 -50.15
C VAL A 592 -11.49 -85.52 -51.09
N TYR A 593 -10.35 -84.85 -51.30
CA TYR A 593 -9.31 -85.24 -52.24
C TYR A 593 -8.09 -85.88 -51.58
N ALA A 594 -8.16 -86.18 -50.28
CA ALA A 594 -7.04 -86.72 -49.50
C ALA A 594 -6.39 -87.98 -50.11
N LYS A 595 -7.17 -88.80 -50.85
CA LYS A 595 -6.67 -90.02 -51.51
C LYS A 595 -5.96 -89.76 -52.84
N THR A 596 -6.29 -88.67 -53.54
CA THR A 596 -5.80 -88.37 -54.90
C THR A 596 -4.86 -87.18 -54.96
N GLN A 597 -4.61 -86.51 -53.82
CA GLN A 597 -3.77 -85.33 -53.77
C GLN A 597 -2.28 -85.71 -53.92
N PRO A 598 -1.56 -85.16 -54.91
CA PRO A 598 -0.14 -85.43 -55.08
C PRO A 598 0.65 -84.86 -53.90
N LYS A 599 1.53 -85.68 -53.31
CA LYS A 599 2.43 -85.23 -52.24
C LYS A 599 3.51 -84.33 -52.83
N THR A 600 3.60 -83.10 -52.34
CA THR A 600 4.64 -82.16 -52.74
C THR A 600 5.99 -82.64 -52.21
N ILE A 601 6.92 -82.96 -53.11
CA ILE A 601 8.30 -83.30 -52.76
C ILE A 601 9.10 -82.01 -52.90
N TYR A 602 9.42 -81.38 -51.77
CA TYR A 602 10.35 -80.25 -51.75
C TYR A 602 11.78 -80.77 -51.87
N ALA A 603 12.63 -80.05 -52.61
CA ALA A 603 14.06 -80.34 -52.66
C ALA A 603 14.63 -80.23 -51.23
N LYS A 604 15.35 -81.26 -50.77
CA LYS A 604 16.05 -81.20 -49.49
C LYS A 604 17.17 -80.17 -49.61
N GLU A 605 17.13 -79.16 -48.75
CA GLU A 605 18.15 -78.12 -48.69
C GLU A 605 19.52 -78.77 -48.49
N THR A 606 20.35 -78.71 -49.53
CA THR A 606 21.79 -78.83 -49.40
C THR A 606 22.24 -77.58 -48.65
N GLY A 607 22.92 -77.79 -47.51
CA GLY A 607 23.59 -76.71 -46.80
C GLY A 607 24.59 -75.98 -47.70
N ASP A 608 24.97 -74.79 -47.23
CA ASP A 608 25.80 -73.76 -47.88
C ASP A 608 24.91 -72.69 -48.54
N GLU A 609 25.03 -71.39 -48.32
CA GLU A 609 25.98 -70.53 -47.63
C GLU A 609 25.35 -69.11 -47.56
N GLU A 610 25.80 -68.32 -46.59
CA GLU A 610 25.68 -66.84 -46.41
C GLU A 610 24.36 -66.21 -45.91
#